data_AF-A0A6N3K315-F1
#
_entry.id   AF-A0A6N3K315-F1
#
_cell.length_a   1.000
_cell.length_b   1.000
_cell.length_c   1.000
_cell.angle_alpha   90.00
_cell.angle_beta   90.00
_cell.angle_gamma   90.00
#
_symmetry.space_group_name_H-M   'P 1'
#
loop_
_entity.id
_entity.type
_entity.pdbx_description
1 polymer ?
#
loop_
_entity_poly.entity_id
_entity_poly.type
_entity_poly.pdbx_seq_one_letter_code
_entity_poly.pdbx_strand_id
1 'polypeptide(L)'
;MSFDVENPPVEPPAGCQHRLLWRLARALWEAHRPDSAGFCVATGCWHTNQRDPCRLAQLAQEGMRTACGEATPASPPWIVVTRERLAAGDIDPVDAVAEALWHHRHTRRPGR
;
A
#
# COMPACT_ATOMS: atom_id res chain seq x y z
N MET A 1 11.13 -2.93 -16.49
CA MET A 1 12.53 -2.90 -16.02
C MET A 1 12.65 -3.88 -14.88
N SER A 2 13.71 -4.69 -14.83
CA SER A 2 13.91 -5.63 -13.72
C SER A 2 15.09 -5.16 -12.87
N PHE A 3 14.81 -4.83 -11.60
CA PHE A 3 15.81 -4.71 -10.55
C PHE A 3 15.52 -5.79 -9.50
N ASP A 4 16.53 -6.20 -8.76
CA ASP A 4 16.33 -7.11 -7.62
C ASP A 4 15.66 -6.33 -6.48
N VAL A 5 14.45 -6.73 -6.09
CA VAL A 5 13.67 -6.06 -5.05
C VAL A 5 14.17 -6.39 -3.64
N GLU A 6 14.86 -7.52 -3.48
CA GLU A 6 15.46 -7.97 -2.22
C GLU A 6 16.87 -7.41 -2.03
N ASN A 7 17.49 -6.90 -3.09
CA ASN A 7 18.76 -6.20 -3.04
C ASN A 7 18.80 -5.04 -4.07
N PRO A 8 18.00 -3.98 -3.86
CA PRO A 8 17.84 -2.91 -4.84
C PRO A 8 19.11 -2.06 -4.97
N PRO A 9 19.47 -1.61 -6.19
CA PRO A 9 20.64 -0.75 -6.39
C PRO A 9 20.48 0.60 -5.69
N VAL A 10 21.60 1.21 -5.31
CA VAL A 10 21.62 2.52 -4.64
C VAL A 10 21.05 3.61 -5.56
N GLU A 11 21.55 3.70 -6.79
CA GLU A 11 21.02 4.61 -7.80
C GLU A 11 19.84 3.97 -8.55
N PRO A 12 18.86 4.79 -8.99
CA PRO A 12 17.75 4.29 -9.79
C PRO A 12 18.25 3.65 -11.08
N PRO A 13 17.75 2.45 -11.44
CA PRO A 13 18.02 1.82 -12.72
C PRO A 13 17.75 2.77 -13.90
N ALA A 14 18.50 2.56 -14.98
CA ALA A 14 18.32 3.34 -16.20
C ALA A 14 16.88 3.21 -16.70
N GLY A 15 16.19 4.35 -16.79
CA GLY A 15 14.82 4.49 -17.29
C GLY A 15 13.70 4.39 -16.24
N CYS A 16 14.03 4.34 -14.95
CA CYS A 16 13.02 4.62 -13.93
C CYS A 16 12.53 6.07 -14.06
N GLN A 17 11.21 6.24 -14.18
CA GLN A 17 10.54 7.49 -14.51
C GLN A 17 10.64 8.52 -13.37
N HIS A 18 10.64 8.05 -12.12
CA HIS A 18 10.64 8.92 -10.94
C HIS A 18 11.86 8.68 -10.04
N ARG A 19 13.00 9.30 -10.40
CA ARG A 19 14.29 9.14 -9.69
C ARG A 19 14.23 9.56 -8.21
N LEU A 20 13.48 10.61 -7.86
CA LEU A 20 13.33 11.03 -6.47
C LEU A 20 12.54 10.00 -5.65
N LEU A 21 11.43 9.49 -6.20
CA LEU A 21 10.63 8.45 -5.55
C LEU A 21 11.46 7.19 -5.31
N TRP A 22 12.28 6.79 -6.28
CA TRP A 22 13.24 5.69 -6.10
C TRP A 22 14.15 5.93 -4.88
N ARG A 23 14.79 7.09 -4.78
CA ARG A 23 15.73 7.40 -3.70
C ARG A 23 15.04 7.40 -2.33
N LEU A 24 13.81 7.94 -2.26
CA LEU A 24 13.00 7.92 -1.04
C LEU A 24 12.64 6.49 -0.63
N ALA A 25 12.15 5.69 -1.57
CA ALA A 25 11.78 4.30 -1.34
C ALA A 25 13.01 3.45 -0.98
N ARG A 26 14.15 3.67 -1.63
CA ARG A 26 15.42 2.99 -1.33
C ARG A 26 15.96 3.32 0.06
N ALA A 27 15.83 4.56 0.51
CA ALA A 27 16.18 4.97 1.86
C ALA A 27 15.25 4.33 2.91
N LEU A 28 13.95 4.23 2.63
CA LEU A 28 13.00 3.53 3.49
C LEU A 28 13.30 2.02 3.56
N TRP A 29 13.63 1.39 2.43
CA TRP A 29 14.06 -0.01 2.40
C TRP A 29 15.31 -0.22 3.26
N GLU A 30 16.32 0.66 3.17
CA GLU A 30 17.56 0.55 3.93
C GLU A 30 17.28 0.61 5.44
N ALA A 31 16.41 1.53 5.86
CA ALA A 31 16.01 1.67 7.25
C ALA A 31 15.25 0.45 7.80
N HIS A 32 14.59 -0.31 6.93
CA HIS A 32 13.75 -1.46 7.27
C HIS A 32 14.33 -2.81 6.85
N ARG A 33 15.60 -2.84 6.43
CA ARG A 33 16.26 -4.08 6.00
C ARG A 33 16.29 -5.09 7.15
N PRO A 34 15.99 -6.37 6.88
CA PRO A 34 16.03 -7.39 7.91
C PRO A 34 17.45 -7.61 8.45
N ASP A 35 17.53 -8.01 9.71
CA ASP A 35 18.75 -8.54 10.30
C ASP A 35 19.10 -9.94 9.77
N SER A 36 20.19 -10.54 10.27
CA SER A 36 20.62 -11.88 9.87
C SER A 36 19.61 -12.99 10.19
N ALA A 37 18.62 -12.72 11.05
CA ALA A 37 17.57 -13.66 11.40
C ALA A 37 16.28 -13.45 10.58
N GLY A 38 16.24 -12.48 9.67
CA GLY A 38 15.09 -12.20 8.82
C GLY A 38 14.01 -11.36 9.49
N PHE A 39 14.37 -10.56 10.51
CA PHE A 39 13.44 -9.68 11.22
C PHE A 39 13.77 -8.21 11.00
N CYS A 40 12.72 -7.39 10.83
CA CYS A 40 12.89 -5.94 10.83
C CYS A 40 13.11 -5.44 12.27
N VAL A 41 14.28 -4.86 12.52
CA VAL A 41 14.69 -4.30 13.82
C VAL A 41 14.61 -2.76 13.88
N ALA A 42 14.03 -2.13 12.85
CA ALA A 42 13.90 -0.68 12.74
C ALA A 42 13.07 -0.08 13.90
N THR A 43 13.60 0.98 14.53
CA THR A 43 12.92 1.72 15.59
C THR A 43 11.67 2.41 15.03
N GLY A 44 10.48 2.14 15.58
CA GLY A 44 9.21 2.71 15.09
C GLY A 44 8.45 1.85 14.07
N CYS A 45 8.92 0.64 13.75
CA CYS A 45 8.08 -0.34 13.08
C CYS A 45 6.93 -0.76 14.03
N TRP A 46 5.68 -0.68 13.56
CA TRP A 46 4.44 -0.85 14.36
C TRP A 46 4.38 -2.12 15.23
N HIS A 47 5.16 -3.14 14.89
CA HIS A 47 5.45 -4.26 15.78
C HIS A 47 6.97 -4.52 15.76
N THR A 48 7.63 -4.43 16.93
CA THR A 48 9.02 -4.89 17.11
C THR A 48 9.12 -6.36 16.68
N ASN A 49 10.14 -6.70 15.89
CA ASN A 49 10.41 -8.06 15.38
C ASN A 49 9.33 -8.64 14.45
N GLN A 50 8.77 -7.85 13.53
CA GLN A 50 8.05 -8.48 12.41
C GLN A 50 9.00 -9.27 11.53
N ARG A 51 8.56 -10.46 11.11
CA ARG A 51 9.20 -11.21 10.03
C ARG A 51 9.17 -10.39 8.75
N ASP A 52 10.29 -10.34 8.06
CA ASP A 52 10.42 -9.65 6.79
C ASP A 52 9.53 -10.28 5.69
N PRO A 53 8.93 -9.47 4.79
CA PRO A 53 8.96 -8.02 4.78
C PRO A 53 7.92 -7.40 5.73
N CYS A 54 8.37 -6.50 6.60
CA CYS A 54 7.45 -5.69 7.42
C CYS A 54 6.67 -4.71 6.52
N ARG A 55 5.55 -4.14 7.00
CA ARG A 55 4.70 -3.24 6.18
C ARG A 55 5.45 -2.07 5.52
N LEU A 56 6.42 -1.48 6.22
CA LEU A 56 7.22 -0.37 5.67
C LEU A 56 8.24 -0.84 4.62
N ALA A 57 8.80 -2.05 4.77
CA ALA A 57 9.62 -2.68 3.73
C ALA A 57 8.76 -2.98 2.48
N GLN A 58 7.54 -3.51 2.65
CA GLN A 58 6.60 -3.73 1.53
C GLN A 58 6.28 -2.42 0.81
N LEU A 59 5.99 -1.34 1.55
CA LEU A 59 5.76 -0.01 0.98
C LEU A 59 6.97 0.51 0.22
N ALA A 60 8.18 0.30 0.73
CA ALA A 60 9.41 0.68 0.05
C ALA A 60 9.58 -0.10 -1.28
N GLN A 61 9.33 -1.41 -1.27
CA GLN A 61 9.38 -2.25 -2.47
C GLN A 61 8.37 -1.77 -3.53
N GLU A 62 7.13 -1.48 -3.13
CA GLU A 62 6.10 -0.92 -4.02
C GLU A 62 6.52 0.45 -4.57
N GLY A 63 7.05 1.34 -3.72
CA GLY A 63 7.55 2.65 -4.14
C GLY A 63 8.65 2.57 -5.19
N MET A 64 9.57 1.61 -5.08
CA MET A 64 10.62 1.39 -6.09
C MET A 64 10.04 0.87 -7.42
N ARG A 65 9.06 -0.05 -7.38
CA ARG A 65 8.35 -0.54 -8.58
C ARG A 65 7.61 0.61 -9.28
N THR A 66 6.86 1.40 -8.53
CA THR A 66 6.16 2.60 -9.04
C THR A 66 7.14 3.61 -9.61
N ALA A 67 8.31 3.83 -8.97
CA ALA A 67 9.32 4.73 -9.49
C ALA A 67 9.84 4.31 -10.87
N CYS A 68 9.83 3.02 -11.17
CA CYS A 68 10.22 2.47 -12.46
C CYS A 68 9.06 2.28 -13.45
N GLY A 69 7.87 2.80 -13.11
CA GLY A 69 6.71 2.80 -13.99
C GLY A 69 5.88 1.52 -13.96
N GLU A 70 6.12 0.62 -13.00
CA GLU A 70 5.18 -0.46 -12.75
C GLU A 70 3.87 0.11 -12.22
N ALA A 71 2.76 -0.37 -12.79
CA ALA A 71 1.45 -0.04 -12.30
C ALA A 71 1.31 -0.60 -10.87
N THR A 72 1.32 0.28 -9.88
CA THR A 72 0.86 -0.06 -8.54
C THR A 72 -0.60 -0.51 -8.67
N PRO A 73 -1.06 -1.57 -7.97
CA PRO A 73 -2.47 -1.91 -7.92
C PRO A 73 -3.24 -0.66 -7.50
N ALA A 74 -3.98 -0.08 -8.45
CA ALA A 74 -4.71 1.14 -8.24
C ALA A 74 -5.87 0.81 -7.30
N SER A 75 -5.70 1.18 -6.03
CA SER A 75 -6.69 0.94 -4.98
C SER A 75 -6.93 -0.56 -4.66
N PRO A 76 -7.50 -0.88 -3.49
CA PRO A 76 -7.94 -2.23 -3.19
C PRO A 76 -8.85 -2.78 -4.30
N PRO A 77 -8.82 -4.09 -4.60
CA PRO A 77 -9.63 -4.68 -5.69
C PRO A 77 -11.13 -4.35 -5.61
N TRP A 78 -11.65 -4.18 -4.39
CA TRP A 78 -13.05 -3.81 -4.19
C TRP A 78 -13.39 -2.44 -4.79
N ILE A 79 -12.46 -1.48 -4.87
CA ILE A 79 -12.70 -0.17 -5.48
C ILE A 79 -12.95 -0.31 -6.99
N VAL A 80 -12.24 -1.20 -7.67
CA VAL A 80 -12.44 -1.47 -9.10
C VAL A 80 -13.81 -2.12 -9.31
N VAL A 81 -14.12 -3.18 -8.55
CA VAL A 81 -15.40 -3.88 -8.62
C VAL A 81 -16.57 -2.95 -8.31
N THR A 82 -16.46 -2.10 -7.29
CA THR A 82 -17.50 -1.11 -6.96
C THR A 82 -17.69 -0.08 -8.08
N ARG A 83 -16.60 0.40 -8.70
CA ARG A 83 -16.69 1.32 -9.85
C ARG A 83 -17.40 0.69 -11.04
N GLU A 84 -17.08 -0.55 -11.38
CA GLU A 84 -17.73 -1.28 -12.47
C GLU A 84 -19.22 -1.46 -12.22
N ARG A 85 -19.60 -1.86 -11.00
CA ARG A 85 -21.00 -2.02 -10.60
C ARG A 85 -21.78 -0.71 -10.58
N LEU A 86 -21.15 0.39 -10.15
CA LEU A 86 -21.72 1.74 -10.25
C LEU A 86 -21.95 2.15 -11.71
N ALA A 87 -20.98 1.89 -12.59
CA ALA A 87 -21.09 2.21 -14.02
C ALA A 87 -22.15 1.35 -14.74
N ALA A 88 -22.34 0.11 -14.31
CA ALA A 88 -23.37 -0.81 -14.80
C ALA A 88 -24.78 -0.48 -14.27
N GLY A 89 -24.89 0.37 -13.25
CA GLY A 89 -26.17 0.67 -12.57
C GLY A 89 -26.62 -0.42 -11.58
N ASP A 90 -25.76 -1.39 -11.27
CA ASP A 90 -26.04 -2.45 -10.28
C ASP A 90 -26.06 -1.93 -8.84
N ILE A 91 -25.54 -0.72 -8.62
CA ILE A 91 -25.56 0.00 -7.36
C ILE A 91 -26.14 1.38 -7.65
N ASP A 92 -27.28 1.70 -7.06
CA ASP A 92 -27.77 3.08 -6.99
C ASP A 92 -27.04 3.82 -5.85
N PRO A 93 -26.27 4.88 -6.16
CA PRO A 93 -25.59 5.67 -5.13
C PRO A 93 -26.55 6.27 -4.10
N VAL A 94 -27.77 6.61 -4.49
CA VAL A 94 -28.78 7.20 -3.60
C VAL A 94 -29.23 6.19 -2.57
N ASP A 95 -29.54 4.96 -3.00
CA ASP A 95 -29.95 3.88 -2.10
C ASP A 95 -28.81 3.47 -1.17
N ALA A 96 -27.58 3.35 -1.70
CA ALA A 96 -26.40 3.02 -0.90
C ALA A 96 -26.13 4.07 0.20
N VAL A 97 -26.29 5.36 -0.11
CA VAL A 97 -26.17 6.45 0.87
C VAL A 97 -27.33 6.42 1.87
N ALA A 98 -28.56 6.17 1.42
CA ALA A 98 -29.72 6.07 2.29
C ALA A 98 -29.58 4.92 3.31
N GLU A 99 -29.13 3.75 2.84
CA GLU A 99 -28.87 2.57 3.67
C GLU A 99 -27.74 2.84 4.69
N ALA A 100 -26.63 3.46 4.26
CA ALA A 100 -25.53 3.83 5.16
C ALA A 100 -25.96 4.84 6.24
N LEU A 101 -26.75 5.85 5.87
CA LEU A 101 -27.31 6.82 6.82
C LEU A 101 -28.30 6.17 7.79
N TRP A 102 -29.13 5.24 7.29
CA TRP A 102 -30.04 4.45 8.12
C TRP A 102 -29.26 3.64 9.15
N HIS A 103 -28.26 2.87 8.71
CA HIS A 103 -27.40 2.10 9.61
C HIS A 103 -26.70 2.99 10.62
N HIS A 104 -26.06 4.09 10.21
CA HIS A 104 -25.38 5.00 11.13
C HIS A 104 -26.32 5.56 12.21
N ARG A 105 -27.57 5.87 11.83
CA ARG A 105 -28.58 6.37 12.77
C ARG A 105 -29.09 5.29 13.73
N HIS A 106 -29.15 4.03 13.31
CA HIS A 106 -29.80 2.94 14.05
C HIS A 106 -28.80 1.97 14.72
N THR A 107 -27.51 2.07 14.39
CA THR A 107 -26.41 1.35 15.06
C THR A 107 -25.77 2.16 16.19
N ARG A 108 -26.24 3.39 16.45
CA ARG A 108 -26.00 4.05 17.74
C ARG A 108 -26.63 3.19 18.83
N ARG A 109 -25.79 2.36 19.46
CA ARG A 109 -26.09 1.60 20.67
C ARG A 109 -26.79 2.53 21.67
N PRO A 110 -27.93 2.14 22.29
CA PRO A 110 -28.42 2.87 23.45
C PRO A 110 -27.32 2.83 24.51
N GLY A 111 -26.97 4.00 25.02
CA GLY A 111 -25.87 4.17 25.96
C GLY A 111 -26.15 3.50 27.29
N ARG A 112 -25.08 2.88 27.79
CA ARG A 112 -24.73 2.65 29.20
C ARG A 112 -25.46 1.56 29.98
#